data_AF-A0AAT9FSE6-F1
#
_entry.id   AF-A0AAT9FSE6-F1
#
_cell.length_a   1.000
_cell.length_b   1.000
_cell.length_c   1.000
_cell.angle_alpha   90.00
_cell.angle_beta   90.00
_cell.angle_gamma   90.00
#
_symmetry.space_group_name_H-M   'P 1'
#
loop_
_entity.id
_entity.type
_entity.pdbx_description
1 polymer ?
#
loop_
_entity_poly.entity_id
_entity_poly.type
_entity_poly.pdbx_seq_one_letter_code
_entity_poly.pdbx_strand_id
1 'polypeptide(L)'
;MIRALFTLVLSSAIFAQAEELTHKTLPNDNPEMTLSHFAFGSCWKSSHSQKHWQPILENKPQLWLWLGDNMYADTHDMAVMQKKYAELGATEGYRKLAASCPVLATWDDHDYGFNDAGSEYPERAESQQLFLKFFNERPDSPRRKREGIYTSYYFGQGDKRVQLILLDTRYFRSELARIEDKPPYRPMGRWKPDTSPEKTMLGEAQWQWLEKELQKPARIRLIGTSIQFAAHHTGYEAWCNFPHEQQRLVDMIVKHRAEGVVFLSGDIHGAELNVMDPKDCYSLVDFTSSSLNVPLGAARTRRRVGPGYGGANFAVVDIDWQVKNPTITLSIKDTKNQTRLQHRVHLSELTFAKENLIAHDPHENLAGKWETFYGPLTLTKHTNGEWSGLCADRKLTLKASNTGLIGTWQGEKRSGKVNFAFTRDGRFLRGAYSYEELPVQLEWSGWKADWESHFTRDDYGPKGKK
;
A
#
# COMPACT_ATOMS: atom_id res chain seq x y z
N MET A 1 2.55 5.92 -82.51
CA MET A 1 1.72 5.13 -81.58
C MET A 1 2.62 4.61 -80.47
N ILE A 2 2.54 5.22 -79.29
CA ILE A 2 3.39 4.94 -78.13
C ILE A 2 2.74 3.80 -77.33
N ARG A 3 3.50 2.72 -77.09
CA ARG A 3 3.09 1.59 -76.22
C ARG A 3 3.30 1.99 -74.76
N ALA A 4 2.23 2.02 -73.98
CA ALA A 4 2.27 2.23 -72.54
C ALA A 4 2.58 0.91 -71.81
N LEU A 5 3.66 0.90 -71.02
CA LEU A 5 3.95 -0.12 -70.02
C LEU A 5 3.09 0.17 -68.78
N PHE A 6 2.28 -0.80 -68.36
CA PHE A 6 1.66 -0.80 -67.02
C PHE A 6 2.58 -1.55 -66.06
N THR A 7 3.23 -0.83 -65.14
CA THR A 7 3.96 -1.41 -64.02
C THR A 7 3.00 -1.64 -62.87
N LEU A 8 2.68 -2.90 -62.59
CA LEU A 8 1.88 -3.32 -61.43
C LEU A 8 2.77 -3.28 -60.18
N VAL A 9 2.60 -2.28 -59.33
CA VAL A 9 3.25 -2.23 -58.01
C VAL A 9 2.39 -3.03 -57.04
N LEU A 10 2.79 -4.28 -56.74
CA LEU A 10 2.28 -4.99 -55.57
C LEU A 10 2.86 -4.34 -54.31
N SER A 11 2.03 -3.64 -53.53
CA SER A 11 2.38 -3.31 -52.15
C SER A 11 2.11 -4.53 -51.27
N SER A 12 3.15 -5.30 -50.97
CA SER A 12 3.10 -6.28 -49.88
C SER A 12 3.13 -5.53 -48.55
N ALA A 13 1.95 -5.32 -47.95
CA ALA A 13 1.85 -4.89 -46.57
C ALA A 13 2.35 -6.04 -45.67
N ILE A 14 3.58 -5.93 -45.18
CA ILE A 14 4.06 -6.77 -44.09
C ILE A 14 3.32 -6.29 -42.84
N PHE A 15 2.22 -6.97 -42.50
CA PHE A 15 1.66 -6.86 -41.16
C PHE A 15 2.66 -7.53 -40.22
N ALA A 16 3.45 -6.73 -39.50
CA ALA A 16 4.18 -7.21 -38.34
C ALA A 16 3.14 -7.75 -37.36
N GLN A 17 3.07 -9.07 -37.23
CA GLN A 17 2.26 -9.74 -36.22
C GLN A 17 2.75 -9.23 -34.87
N ALA A 18 1.89 -8.51 -34.13
CA ALA A 18 2.27 -8.02 -32.80
C ALA A 18 2.72 -9.21 -31.96
N GLU A 19 3.92 -9.17 -31.39
CA GLU A 19 4.40 -10.30 -30.57
C GLU A 19 3.39 -10.57 -29.46
N GLU A 20 3.01 -11.83 -29.34
CA GLU A 20 2.04 -12.31 -28.38
C GLU A 20 2.54 -12.08 -26.95
N LEU A 21 1.68 -11.54 -26.09
CA LEU A 21 2.00 -11.33 -24.68
C LEU A 21 2.35 -12.68 -24.05
N THR A 22 3.57 -12.80 -23.54
CA THR A 22 4.03 -14.03 -22.89
C THR A 22 4.26 -13.77 -21.40
N HIS A 23 3.38 -14.30 -20.54
CA HIS A 23 3.61 -14.31 -19.10
C HIS A 23 4.46 -15.50 -18.69
N LYS A 24 5.55 -15.22 -17.96
CA LYS A 24 6.30 -16.27 -17.25
C LYS A 24 5.50 -16.72 -16.02
N THR A 25 5.06 -17.97 -16.00
CA THR A 25 4.37 -18.58 -14.86
C THR A 25 5.36 -19.04 -13.80
N LEU A 26 5.00 -18.92 -12.52
CA LEU A 26 5.77 -19.47 -11.40
C LEU A 26 4.97 -20.56 -10.68
N PRO A 27 5.61 -21.68 -10.27
CA PRO A 27 5.02 -22.55 -9.26
C PRO A 27 4.85 -21.79 -7.94
N ASN A 28 3.98 -22.30 -7.06
CA ASN A 28 3.78 -21.68 -5.75
C ASN A 28 5.01 -21.81 -4.83
N ASP A 29 5.91 -22.77 -5.04
CA ASP A 29 7.18 -22.88 -4.29
C ASP A 29 8.39 -22.79 -5.23
N ASN A 30 9.28 -21.83 -4.97
CA ASN A 30 10.43 -21.48 -5.80
C ASN A 30 11.71 -21.49 -4.93
N PRO A 31 12.16 -22.67 -4.45
CA PRO A 31 13.28 -22.77 -3.52
C PRO A 31 14.60 -22.19 -4.07
N GLU A 32 14.83 -22.33 -5.37
CA GLU A 32 16.06 -21.89 -6.04
C GLU A 32 16.10 -20.38 -6.29
N MET A 33 14.97 -19.69 -6.11
CA MET A 33 14.86 -18.25 -6.31
C MET A 33 14.89 -17.56 -4.95
N THR A 34 16.05 -17.08 -4.52
CA THR A 34 16.13 -16.16 -3.38
C THR A 34 15.61 -14.79 -3.80
N LEU A 35 14.49 -14.35 -3.22
CA LEU A 35 13.93 -13.03 -3.49
C LEU A 35 14.68 -11.96 -2.71
N SER A 36 15.23 -10.98 -3.42
CA SER A 36 16.05 -9.90 -2.89
C SER A 36 15.76 -8.55 -3.54
N HIS A 37 15.11 -8.50 -4.71
CA HIS A 37 14.85 -7.28 -5.44
C HIS A 37 13.61 -7.42 -6.33
N PHE A 38 12.51 -6.75 -6.02
CA PHE A 38 11.29 -6.78 -6.84
C PHE A 38 10.56 -5.43 -6.85
N ALA A 39 9.61 -5.28 -7.77
CA ALA A 39 8.81 -4.06 -7.89
C ALA A 39 7.32 -4.36 -7.87
N PHE A 40 6.52 -3.40 -7.42
CA PHE A 40 5.07 -3.52 -7.39
C PHE A 40 4.37 -2.18 -7.65
N GLY A 41 3.08 -2.25 -8.00
CA GLY A 41 2.24 -1.08 -8.16
C GLY A 41 0.78 -1.45 -8.46
N SER A 42 -0.06 -0.42 -8.50
CA SER A 42 -1.50 -0.52 -8.79
C SER A 42 -1.98 0.65 -9.65
N CYS A 43 -3.26 0.63 -10.03
CA CYS A 43 -3.96 1.79 -10.60
C CYS A 43 -3.36 2.25 -11.92
N TRP A 44 -3.44 1.35 -12.91
CA TRP A 44 -2.98 1.59 -14.28
C TRP A 44 -4.13 1.85 -15.24
N LYS A 45 -4.03 2.94 -16.01
CA LYS A 45 -5.02 3.30 -17.01
C LYS A 45 -4.40 3.45 -18.39
N SER A 46 -4.96 2.75 -19.38
CA SER A 46 -4.48 2.73 -20.77
C SER A 46 -4.47 4.12 -21.42
N SER A 47 -5.46 4.95 -21.08
CA SER A 47 -5.61 6.32 -21.65
C SER A 47 -4.66 7.36 -21.06
N HIS A 48 -3.87 7.01 -20.05
CA HIS A 48 -2.94 7.92 -19.38
C HIS A 48 -1.50 7.70 -19.84
N SER A 49 -0.60 8.58 -19.40
CA SER A 49 0.81 8.48 -19.74
C SER A 49 1.40 7.12 -19.32
N GLN A 50 2.21 6.54 -20.22
CA GLN A 50 2.85 5.23 -20.04
C GLN A 50 4.34 5.36 -19.66
N LYS A 51 4.74 6.51 -19.08
CA LYS A 51 6.15 6.84 -18.78
C LYS A 51 6.76 6.07 -17.61
N HIS A 52 5.97 5.31 -16.84
CA HIS A 52 6.46 4.50 -15.72
C HIS A 52 7.15 3.20 -16.15
N TRP A 53 6.84 2.65 -17.34
CA TRP A 53 7.37 1.35 -17.76
C TRP A 53 8.89 1.33 -17.91
N GLN A 54 9.47 2.37 -18.50
CA GLN A 54 10.92 2.44 -18.70
C GLN A 54 11.67 2.49 -17.35
N PRO A 55 11.32 3.37 -16.39
CA PRO A 55 11.83 3.30 -15.03
C PRO A 55 11.67 1.93 -14.36
N ILE A 56 10.51 1.27 -14.49
CA ILE A 56 10.30 -0.07 -13.90
C ILE A 56 11.31 -1.07 -14.48
N LEU A 57 11.46 -1.10 -15.81
CA LEU A 57 12.40 -1.98 -16.52
C LEU A 57 13.86 -1.71 -16.12
N GLU A 58 14.24 -0.44 -15.93
CA GLU A 58 15.59 -0.04 -15.50
C GLU A 58 15.97 -0.54 -14.11
N ASN A 59 14.99 -0.77 -13.23
CA ASN A 59 15.23 -1.40 -11.93
C ASN A 59 15.52 -2.90 -12.06
N LYS A 60 15.17 -3.55 -13.18
CA LYS A 60 15.42 -4.99 -13.41
C LYS A 60 14.86 -5.88 -12.28
N PRO A 61 13.56 -5.76 -11.96
CA PRO A 61 12.97 -6.50 -10.86
C PRO A 61 13.02 -8.02 -11.11
N GLN A 62 13.23 -8.82 -10.06
CA GLN A 62 13.14 -10.28 -10.15
C GLN A 62 11.71 -10.76 -10.44
N LEU A 63 10.71 -9.98 -10.01
CA LEU A 63 9.29 -10.14 -10.36
C LEU A 63 8.58 -8.79 -10.32
N TRP A 64 7.49 -8.68 -11.07
CA TRP A 64 6.53 -7.59 -10.96
C TRP A 64 5.29 -8.08 -10.21
N LEU A 65 4.84 -7.31 -9.22
CA LEU A 65 3.62 -7.58 -8.47
C LEU A 65 2.57 -6.49 -8.73
N TRP A 66 1.43 -6.91 -9.27
CA TRP A 66 0.22 -6.11 -9.36
C TRP A 66 -0.59 -6.21 -8.08
N LEU A 67 -0.95 -5.06 -7.51
CA LEU A 67 -1.81 -4.95 -6.32
C LEU A 67 -3.21 -4.41 -6.65
N GLY A 68 -3.67 -4.65 -7.88
CA GLY A 68 -5.03 -4.32 -8.30
C GLY A 68 -5.15 -3.01 -9.09
N ASP A 69 -6.36 -2.73 -9.56
CA ASP A 69 -6.64 -1.76 -10.63
C ASP A 69 -5.67 -1.95 -11.80
N ASN A 70 -5.50 -3.21 -12.18
CA ASN A 70 -4.59 -3.61 -13.26
C ASN A 70 -5.06 -3.02 -14.59
N MET A 71 -6.36 -2.76 -14.69
CA MET A 71 -7.03 -2.00 -15.73
C MET A 71 -8.36 -1.46 -15.16
N TYR A 72 -8.98 -0.50 -15.86
CA TYR A 72 -10.26 0.09 -15.43
C TYR A 72 -11.41 -0.41 -16.30
N ALA A 73 -12.19 -1.39 -15.81
CA ALA A 73 -13.32 -1.99 -16.52
C ALA A 73 -14.64 -1.27 -16.24
N ASP A 74 -15.03 -1.16 -14.96
CA ASP A 74 -16.28 -0.53 -14.49
C ASP A 74 -17.51 -0.94 -15.30
N THR A 75 -17.77 -2.24 -15.39
CA THR A 75 -18.72 -2.82 -16.33
C THR A 75 -19.38 -4.10 -15.82
N HIS A 76 -20.60 -4.37 -16.30
CA HIS A 76 -21.25 -5.69 -16.22
C HIS A 76 -21.08 -6.49 -17.53
N ASP A 77 -20.45 -5.90 -18.56
CA ASP A 77 -20.23 -6.55 -19.85
C ASP A 77 -18.83 -7.19 -19.89
N MET A 78 -18.78 -8.51 -19.85
CA MET A 78 -17.52 -9.27 -19.87
C MET A 78 -16.71 -9.10 -21.16
N ALA A 79 -17.35 -8.71 -22.28
CA ALA A 79 -16.62 -8.37 -23.50
C ALA A 79 -15.85 -7.05 -23.33
N VAL A 80 -16.41 -6.08 -22.59
CA VAL A 80 -15.72 -4.82 -22.24
C VAL A 80 -14.54 -5.13 -21.32
N MET A 81 -14.73 -5.96 -20.29
CA MET A 81 -13.66 -6.37 -19.39
C MET A 81 -12.52 -7.10 -20.14
N GLN A 82 -12.87 -8.04 -21.02
CA GLN A 82 -11.89 -8.75 -21.86
C GLN A 82 -11.12 -7.77 -22.75
N LYS A 83 -11.79 -6.76 -23.34
CA LYS A 83 -11.14 -5.72 -24.14
C LYS A 83 -10.15 -4.91 -23.30
N LYS A 84 -10.49 -4.58 -22.05
CA LYS A 84 -9.59 -3.83 -21.16
C LYS A 84 -8.33 -4.59 -20.78
N TYR A 85 -8.45 -5.90 -20.53
CA TYR A 85 -7.27 -6.75 -20.41
C TYR A 85 -6.45 -6.79 -21.70
N ALA A 86 -7.09 -6.87 -22.87
CA ALA A 86 -6.39 -6.81 -24.15
C ALA A 86 -5.63 -5.48 -24.36
N GLU A 87 -6.19 -4.34 -23.90
CA GLU A 87 -5.49 -3.05 -23.91
C GLU A 87 -4.21 -3.07 -23.06
N LEU A 88 -4.25 -3.65 -21.86
CA LEU A 88 -3.05 -3.86 -21.04
C LEU A 88 -2.04 -4.77 -21.77
N GLY A 89 -2.50 -5.90 -22.29
CA GLY A 89 -1.65 -6.86 -23.00
C GLY A 89 -1.00 -6.31 -24.28
N ALA A 90 -1.64 -5.34 -24.93
CA ALA A 90 -1.10 -4.66 -26.11
C ALA A 90 -0.11 -3.54 -25.76
N THR A 91 0.01 -3.14 -24.49
CA THR A 91 0.88 -2.04 -24.08
C THR A 91 2.35 -2.44 -24.18
N GLU A 92 3.12 -1.77 -25.04
CA GLU A 92 4.51 -2.10 -25.34
C GLU A 92 5.39 -2.23 -24.08
N GLY A 93 5.29 -1.26 -23.17
CA GLY A 93 6.05 -1.26 -21.92
C GLY A 93 5.70 -2.45 -21.01
N TYR A 94 4.42 -2.82 -20.93
CA TYR A 94 3.98 -3.98 -20.17
C TYR A 94 4.44 -5.30 -20.80
N ARG A 95 4.38 -5.43 -22.14
CA ARG A 95 4.90 -6.63 -22.83
C ARG A 95 6.38 -6.83 -22.56
N LYS A 96 7.19 -5.76 -22.62
CA LYS A 96 8.62 -5.79 -22.27
C LYS A 96 8.83 -6.23 -20.82
N LEU A 97 7.99 -5.74 -19.90
CA LEU A 97 8.05 -6.08 -18.47
C LEU A 97 7.74 -7.56 -18.24
N ALA A 98 6.63 -8.06 -18.78
CA ALA A 98 6.22 -9.46 -18.69
C ALA A 98 7.21 -10.44 -19.34
N ALA A 99 7.89 -10.01 -20.42
CA ALA A 99 8.98 -10.78 -21.02
C ALA A 99 10.26 -10.79 -20.17
N SER A 100 10.51 -9.72 -19.39
CA SER A 100 11.72 -9.60 -18.57
C SER A 100 11.66 -10.42 -17.28
N CYS A 101 10.53 -10.44 -16.56
CA CYS A 101 10.38 -11.12 -15.27
C CYS A 101 8.97 -11.72 -15.09
N PRO A 102 8.79 -12.67 -14.16
CA PRO A 102 7.47 -13.14 -13.75
C PRO A 102 6.56 -12.00 -13.28
N VAL A 103 5.28 -12.11 -13.64
CA VAL A 103 4.22 -11.19 -13.21
C VAL A 103 3.25 -11.94 -12.30
N LEU A 104 3.11 -11.46 -11.07
CA LEU A 104 2.12 -11.94 -10.12
C LEU A 104 1.07 -10.84 -9.91
N ALA A 105 -0.16 -11.23 -9.59
CA ALA A 105 -1.25 -10.27 -9.48
C ALA A 105 -2.31 -10.70 -8.46
N THR A 106 -2.89 -9.69 -7.81
CA THR A 106 -4.27 -9.68 -7.34
C THR A 106 -5.03 -8.54 -8.06
N TRP A 107 -6.34 -8.45 -7.86
CA TRP A 107 -7.19 -7.39 -8.40
C TRP A 107 -7.55 -6.36 -7.34
N ASP A 108 -8.14 -5.25 -7.78
CA ASP A 108 -8.94 -4.35 -6.98
C ASP A 108 -10.34 -4.18 -7.63
N ASP A 109 -11.13 -3.21 -7.19
CA ASP A 109 -12.50 -3.00 -7.65
C ASP A 109 -12.62 -2.77 -9.17
N HIS A 110 -11.74 -1.98 -9.78
CA HIS A 110 -11.90 -1.62 -11.19
C HIS A 110 -11.61 -2.77 -12.17
N ASP A 111 -10.73 -3.72 -11.81
CA ASP A 111 -10.48 -4.94 -12.58
C ASP A 111 -11.24 -6.17 -12.05
N TYR A 112 -11.82 -6.08 -10.85
CA TYR A 112 -12.86 -6.99 -10.34
C TYR A 112 -14.19 -6.78 -11.07
N GLY A 113 -14.56 -5.53 -11.35
CA GLY A 113 -15.67 -5.23 -12.26
C GLY A 113 -16.33 -3.89 -12.07
N PHE A 114 -16.41 -3.35 -10.86
CA PHE A 114 -17.09 -2.07 -10.60
C PHE A 114 -16.52 -1.40 -9.36
N ASN A 115 -16.32 -0.08 -9.44
CA ASN A 115 -15.80 0.74 -8.35
C ASN A 115 -16.49 0.45 -7.00
N ASP A 116 -15.68 0.22 -5.96
CA ASP A 116 -16.06 -0.13 -4.60
C ASP A 116 -16.98 -1.35 -4.46
N ALA A 117 -17.09 -2.21 -5.47
CA ALA A 117 -17.97 -3.38 -5.41
C ALA A 117 -17.31 -4.57 -4.69
N GLY A 118 -18.14 -5.32 -3.95
CA GLY A 118 -17.76 -6.56 -3.28
C GLY A 118 -18.62 -7.74 -3.76
N SER A 119 -19.14 -8.50 -2.80
CA SER A 119 -19.97 -9.69 -2.99
C SER A 119 -21.35 -9.40 -3.64
N GLU A 120 -21.76 -8.14 -3.71
CA GLU A 120 -22.96 -7.70 -4.40
C GLU A 120 -22.81 -7.66 -5.94
N TYR A 121 -21.58 -7.71 -6.47
CA TYR A 121 -21.32 -7.70 -7.91
C TYR A 121 -21.66 -9.07 -8.54
N PRO A 122 -22.62 -9.13 -9.49
CA PRO A 122 -23.13 -10.40 -9.99
C PRO A 122 -22.14 -11.18 -10.87
N GLU A 123 -21.29 -10.49 -11.64
CA GLU A 123 -20.37 -11.12 -12.62
C GLU A 123 -19.00 -11.50 -12.02
N ARG A 124 -18.86 -11.55 -10.68
CA ARG A 124 -17.59 -11.83 -10.01
C ARG A 124 -16.93 -13.15 -10.43
N ALA A 125 -17.73 -14.16 -10.78
CA ALA A 125 -17.23 -15.45 -11.22
C ALA A 125 -16.62 -15.37 -12.62
N GLU A 126 -17.27 -14.63 -13.52
CA GLU A 126 -16.81 -14.36 -14.87
C GLU A 126 -15.56 -13.47 -14.86
N SER A 127 -15.53 -12.43 -14.01
CA SER A 127 -14.34 -11.62 -13.76
C SER A 127 -13.15 -12.45 -13.32
N GLN A 128 -13.36 -13.40 -12.39
CA GLN A 128 -12.34 -14.37 -11.98
C GLN A 128 -11.78 -15.16 -13.16
N GLN A 129 -12.64 -15.65 -14.07
CA GLN A 129 -12.15 -16.40 -15.22
C GLN A 129 -11.32 -15.53 -16.17
N LEU A 130 -11.74 -14.28 -16.40
CA LEU A 130 -10.98 -13.34 -17.24
C LEU A 130 -9.63 -12.96 -16.63
N PHE A 131 -9.59 -12.70 -15.31
CA PHE A 131 -8.37 -12.43 -14.57
C PHE A 131 -7.38 -13.61 -14.68
N LEU A 132 -7.83 -14.83 -14.35
CA LEU A 132 -6.99 -16.02 -14.37
C LEU A 132 -6.54 -16.39 -15.79
N LYS A 133 -7.34 -16.09 -16.80
CA LYS A 133 -6.96 -16.25 -18.21
C LYS A 133 -5.89 -15.24 -18.62
N PHE A 134 -6.08 -13.96 -18.28
CA PHE A 134 -5.16 -12.90 -18.69
C PHE A 134 -3.76 -13.07 -18.08
N PHE A 135 -3.67 -13.38 -16.78
CA PHE A 135 -2.39 -13.60 -16.11
C PHE A 135 -1.81 -15.02 -16.32
N ASN A 136 -2.35 -15.78 -17.27
CA ASN A 136 -1.91 -17.13 -17.62
C ASN A 136 -1.81 -18.06 -16.40
N GLU A 137 -2.86 -18.12 -15.59
CA GLU A 137 -2.84 -18.91 -14.36
C GLU A 137 -2.58 -20.39 -14.65
N ARG A 138 -1.74 -21.03 -13.83
CA ARG A 138 -1.42 -22.45 -14.01
C ARG A 138 -2.68 -23.34 -14.01
N PRO A 139 -2.78 -24.37 -14.88
CA PRO A 139 -3.95 -25.26 -14.94
C PRO A 139 -4.25 -25.99 -13.63
N ASP A 140 -3.23 -26.30 -12.83
CA ASP A 140 -3.34 -27.00 -11.55
C ASP A 140 -3.60 -26.07 -10.35
N SER A 141 -3.69 -24.75 -10.57
CA SER A 141 -3.92 -23.79 -9.50
C SER A 141 -5.28 -24.01 -8.81
N PRO A 142 -5.32 -24.00 -7.45
CA PRO A 142 -6.57 -24.02 -6.70
C PRO A 142 -7.53 -22.89 -7.09
N ARG A 143 -7.01 -21.74 -7.56
CA ARG A 143 -7.80 -20.59 -7.99
C ARG A 143 -8.76 -20.89 -9.14
N ARG A 144 -8.50 -21.94 -9.91
CA ARG A 144 -9.40 -22.39 -10.99
C ARG A 144 -10.58 -23.22 -10.49
N LYS A 145 -10.58 -23.63 -9.22
CA LYS A 145 -11.56 -24.55 -8.61
C LYS A 145 -12.21 -24.01 -7.34
N ARG A 146 -11.89 -22.78 -6.94
CA ARG A 146 -12.46 -22.12 -5.76
C ARG A 146 -12.87 -20.70 -6.11
N GLU A 147 -13.79 -20.18 -5.33
CA GLU A 147 -14.16 -18.77 -5.33
C GLU A 147 -12.99 -17.90 -4.83
N GLY A 148 -12.80 -16.75 -5.48
CA GLY A 148 -11.74 -15.80 -5.16
C GLY A 148 -10.36 -16.15 -5.74
N ILE A 149 -9.53 -15.11 -5.92
CA ILE A 149 -8.21 -15.21 -6.57
C ILE A 149 -7.02 -15.18 -5.59
N TYR A 150 -7.28 -15.32 -4.29
CA TYR A 150 -6.24 -15.35 -3.27
C TYR A 150 -5.26 -16.51 -3.50
N THR A 151 -3.99 -16.34 -3.16
CA THR A 151 -2.93 -17.36 -3.35
C THR A 151 -1.68 -17.02 -2.55
N SER A 152 -0.71 -17.92 -2.52
CA SER A 152 0.61 -17.67 -1.90
C SER A 152 1.75 -18.21 -2.75
N TYR A 153 2.87 -17.50 -2.76
CA TYR A 153 4.13 -17.93 -3.37
C TYR A 153 5.23 -17.97 -2.32
N TYR A 154 6.17 -18.89 -2.51
CA TYR A 154 7.34 -19.05 -1.65
C TYR A 154 8.60 -18.93 -2.50
N PHE A 155 9.59 -18.25 -1.94
CA PHE A 155 10.88 -17.98 -2.57
C PHE A 155 11.99 -18.31 -1.58
N GLY A 156 13.06 -18.96 -2.07
CA GLY A 156 14.21 -19.32 -1.25
C GLY A 156 13.95 -20.49 -0.30
N GLN A 157 14.95 -20.76 0.54
CA GLN A 157 14.95 -21.84 1.52
C GLN A 157 15.52 -21.35 2.87
N GLY A 158 15.21 -22.07 3.95
CA GLY A 158 15.74 -21.82 5.29
C GLY A 158 15.58 -20.36 5.73
N ASP A 159 16.66 -19.75 6.19
CA ASP A 159 16.68 -18.38 6.72
C ASP A 159 16.48 -17.29 5.66
N LYS A 160 16.41 -17.64 4.37
CA LYS A 160 16.10 -16.72 3.26
C LYS A 160 14.73 -17.01 2.63
N ARG A 161 13.86 -17.75 3.35
CA ARG A 161 12.52 -18.09 2.89
C ARG A 161 11.59 -16.87 2.98
N VAL A 162 11.11 -16.41 1.84
CA VAL A 162 10.07 -15.36 1.73
C VAL A 162 8.75 -16.01 1.33
N GLN A 163 7.68 -15.66 2.03
CA GLN A 163 6.30 -15.99 1.69
C GLN A 163 5.61 -14.73 1.19
N LEU A 164 5.09 -14.76 -0.02
CA LEU A 164 4.22 -13.73 -0.59
C LEU A 164 2.78 -14.24 -0.55
N ILE A 165 1.94 -13.64 0.27
CA ILE A 165 0.51 -13.94 0.40
C ILE A 165 -0.26 -12.87 -0.36
N LEU A 166 -1.01 -13.25 -1.39
CA LEU A 166 -1.89 -12.35 -2.12
C LEU A 166 -3.33 -12.59 -1.67
N LEU A 167 -3.93 -11.57 -1.07
CA LEU A 167 -5.32 -11.58 -0.63
C LEU A 167 -6.24 -11.13 -1.75
N ASP A 168 -7.45 -11.67 -1.73
CA ASP A 168 -8.61 -11.15 -2.43
C ASP A 168 -9.49 -10.40 -1.42
N THR A 169 -9.64 -9.10 -1.63
CA THR A 169 -10.40 -8.18 -0.75
C THR A 169 -11.71 -7.73 -1.40
N ARG A 170 -12.13 -8.40 -2.50
CA ARG A 170 -13.32 -8.05 -3.28
C ARG A 170 -14.36 -9.16 -3.28
N TYR A 171 -13.97 -10.38 -3.68
CA TYR A 171 -14.91 -11.46 -4.02
C TYR A 171 -15.97 -11.74 -2.94
N PHE A 172 -15.53 -11.75 -1.68
CA PHE A 172 -16.36 -12.08 -0.52
C PHE A 172 -16.80 -10.86 0.28
N ARG A 173 -16.27 -9.67 -0.03
CA ARG A 173 -16.42 -8.49 0.81
C ARG A 173 -17.88 -8.06 0.85
N SER A 174 -18.42 -7.82 2.04
CA SER A 174 -19.77 -7.25 2.18
C SER A 174 -19.82 -5.81 1.67
N GLU A 175 -21.01 -5.31 1.35
CA GLU A 175 -21.21 -3.91 0.94
C GLU A 175 -20.67 -2.91 1.97
N LEU A 176 -20.06 -1.82 1.48
CA LEU A 176 -19.52 -0.72 2.30
C LEU A 176 -20.64 0.12 2.91
N ALA A 177 -20.47 0.50 4.18
CA ALA A 177 -21.37 1.43 4.84
C ALA A 177 -21.09 2.89 4.43
N ARG A 178 -22.14 3.65 4.11
CA ARG A 178 -22.04 5.04 3.64
C ARG A 178 -22.10 6.05 4.78
N ILE A 179 -21.38 7.16 4.62
CA ILE A 179 -21.53 8.37 5.45
C ILE A 179 -22.78 9.12 4.95
N GLU A 180 -23.79 9.24 5.80
CA GLU A 180 -25.03 9.97 5.50
C GLU A 180 -24.82 11.49 5.60
N ASP A 181 -24.18 11.96 6.67
CA ASP A 181 -23.93 13.38 6.92
C ASP A 181 -22.43 13.71 6.90
N LYS A 182 -21.91 14.15 5.74
CA LYS A 182 -20.49 14.54 5.62
C LYS A 182 -20.21 15.81 6.45
N PRO A 183 -19.17 15.82 7.31
CA PRO A 183 -18.73 17.06 7.96
C PRO A 183 -18.29 18.09 6.90
N PRO A 184 -18.77 19.35 6.95
CA PRO A 184 -18.57 20.32 5.86
C PRO A 184 -17.12 20.76 5.65
N TYR A 185 -16.19 20.37 6.54
CA TYR A 185 -14.82 20.88 6.59
C TYR A 185 -13.73 19.81 6.42
N ARG A 186 -14.07 18.55 6.11
CA ARG A 186 -13.07 17.51 5.80
C ARG A 186 -13.28 16.93 4.39
N PRO A 187 -12.26 16.93 3.52
CA PRO A 187 -12.29 16.13 2.31
C PRO A 187 -12.13 14.66 2.70
N MET A 188 -13.25 14.01 2.99
CA MET A 188 -13.34 12.57 3.23
C MET A 188 -14.05 11.91 2.05
N GLY A 189 -13.71 10.64 1.82
CA GLY A 189 -14.50 9.78 0.95
C GLY A 189 -15.93 9.57 1.46
N ARG A 190 -16.63 8.58 0.92
CA ARG A 190 -18.07 8.35 1.17
C ARG A 190 -18.35 7.21 2.16
N TRP A 191 -17.33 6.49 2.60
CA TRP A 191 -17.46 5.26 3.38
C TRP A 191 -17.17 5.49 4.87
N LYS A 192 -17.87 4.78 5.75
CA LYS A 192 -17.60 4.73 7.21
C LYS A 192 -17.22 3.32 7.65
N PRO A 193 -16.57 3.15 8.82
CA PRO A 193 -16.43 1.84 9.44
C PRO A 193 -17.79 1.22 9.76
N ASP A 194 -17.92 -0.07 9.53
CA ASP A 194 -19.09 -0.86 9.89
C ASP A 194 -18.69 -1.91 10.95
N THR A 195 -19.17 -1.72 12.19
CA THR A 195 -18.87 -2.62 13.32
C THR A 195 -19.88 -3.76 13.44
N SER A 196 -20.67 -4.04 12.40
CA SER A 196 -21.63 -5.14 12.44
C SER A 196 -20.88 -6.49 12.33
N PRO A 197 -21.09 -7.45 13.25
CA PRO A 197 -20.26 -8.66 13.37
C PRO A 197 -20.40 -9.64 12.20
N GLU A 198 -21.48 -9.54 11.42
CA GLU A 198 -21.75 -10.37 10.24
C GLU A 198 -21.04 -9.88 8.97
N LYS A 199 -20.52 -8.65 8.96
CA LYS A 199 -19.79 -8.10 7.83
C LYS A 199 -18.44 -8.79 7.67
N THR A 200 -18.12 -9.17 6.44
CA THR A 200 -16.86 -9.85 6.11
C THR A 200 -16.11 -9.16 4.99
N MET A 201 -14.78 -9.30 4.98
CA MET A 201 -13.90 -8.86 3.89
C MET A 201 -13.39 -10.04 3.08
N LEU A 202 -12.81 -11.04 3.75
CA LEU A 202 -12.18 -12.17 3.06
C LEU A 202 -13.13 -13.37 2.89
N GLY A 203 -14.22 -13.45 3.64
CA GLY A 203 -15.04 -14.65 3.73
C GLY A 203 -14.33 -15.81 4.44
N GLU A 204 -15.12 -16.74 4.98
CA GLU A 204 -14.60 -17.76 5.90
C GLU A 204 -13.62 -18.74 5.24
N ALA A 205 -13.83 -19.10 3.97
CA ALA A 205 -12.94 -20.01 3.24
C ALA A 205 -11.52 -19.44 3.08
N GLN A 206 -11.42 -18.15 2.76
CA GLN A 206 -10.13 -17.47 2.65
C GLN A 206 -9.50 -17.24 4.02
N TRP A 207 -10.29 -16.97 5.07
CA TRP A 207 -9.78 -16.89 6.44
C TRP A 207 -9.14 -18.19 6.91
N GLN A 208 -9.80 -19.32 6.70
CA GLN A 208 -9.26 -20.64 7.06
C GLN A 208 -8.01 -20.98 6.26
N TRP A 209 -7.96 -20.56 5.00
CA TRP A 209 -6.75 -20.70 4.18
C TRP A 209 -5.62 -19.82 4.72
N LEU A 210 -5.89 -18.55 5.02
CA LEU A 210 -4.89 -17.59 5.52
C LEU A 210 -4.30 -18.05 6.86
N GLU A 211 -5.13 -18.59 7.75
CA GLU A 211 -4.66 -19.14 9.02
C GLU A 211 -3.66 -20.29 8.82
N LYS A 212 -3.89 -21.15 7.83
CA LYS A 212 -2.96 -22.23 7.47
C LYS A 212 -1.68 -21.68 6.84
N GLU A 213 -1.78 -20.64 6.01
CA GLU A 213 -0.60 -20.01 5.40
C GLU A 213 0.29 -19.34 6.45
N LEU A 214 -0.27 -18.64 7.44
CA LEU A 214 0.52 -17.97 8.48
C LEU A 214 1.30 -18.93 9.39
N GLN A 215 0.84 -20.18 9.50
CA GLN A 215 1.55 -21.25 10.22
C GLN A 215 2.71 -21.87 9.44
N LYS A 216 2.80 -21.65 8.12
CA LYS A 216 3.90 -22.19 7.31
C LYS A 216 5.19 -21.40 7.57
N PRO A 217 6.37 -22.05 7.53
CA PRO A 217 7.64 -21.41 7.85
C PRO A 217 8.03 -20.39 6.79
N ALA A 218 8.33 -19.17 7.25
CA ALA A 218 8.89 -18.09 6.45
C ALA A 218 9.64 -17.12 7.36
N ARG A 219 10.74 -16.57 6.85
CA ARG A 219 11.52 -15.52 7.52
C ARG A 219 10.90 -14.14 7.28
N ILE A 220 10.35 -13.92 6.09
CA ILE A 220 9.62 -12.71 5.70
C ILE A 220 8.27 -13.13 5.13
N ARG A 221 7.21 -12.43 5.55
CA ARG A 221 5.84 -12.61 5.07
C ARG A 221 5.35 -11.31 4.44
N LEU A 222 5.36 -11.24 3.12
CA LEU A 222 4.80 -10.12 2.37
C LEU A 222 3.32 -10.38 2.14
N ILE A 223 2.44 -9.55 2.70
CA ILE A 223 0.99 -9.66 2.49
C ILE A 223 0.57 -8.58 1.50
N GLY A 224 0.31 -8.99 0.25
CA GLY A 224 -0.29 -8.15 -0.77
C GLY A 224 -1.81 -8.07 -0.56
N THR A 225 -2.32 -6.86 -0.36
CA THR A 225 -3.74 -6.52 -0.25
C THR A 225 -4.05 -5.41 -1.25
N SER A 226 -5.24 -5.38 -1.87
CA SER A 226 -5.53 -4.32 -2.85
C SER A 226 -5.69 -2.96 -2.16
N ILE A 227 -6.40 -2.94 -1.04
CA ILE A 227 -6.67 -1.77 -0.20
C ILE A 227 -5.74 -1.72 1.02
N GLN A 228 -5.56 -0.52 1.59
CA GLN A 228 -4.63 -0.28 2.69
C GLN A 228 -5.02 -1.02 3.97
N PHE A 229 -4.05 -1.73 4.59
CA PHE A 229 -4.25 -2.46 5.83
C PHE A 229 -4.09 -1.58 7.07
N ALA A 230 -2.97 -0.87 7.22
CA ALA A 230 -2.65 -0.14 8.44
C ALA A 230 -3.19 1.30 8.44
N ALA A 231 -3.67 1.81 7.30
CA ALA A 231 -4.17 3.17 7.18
C ALA A 231 -5.26 3.50 8.22
N HIS A 232 -5.32 4.77 8.60
CA HIS A 232 -6.46 5.28 9.37
C HIS A 232 -7.65 5.53 8.44
N HIS A 233 -8.85 5.58 9.01
CA HIS A 233 -10.05 5.92 8.25
C HIS A 233 -9.97 7.34 7.67
N THR A 234 -10.03 7.42 6.34
CA THR A 234 -10.02 8.66 5.55
C THR A 234 -11.34 8.88 4.80
N GLY A 235 -12.30 7.97 4.96
CA GLY A 235 -13.55 7.94 4.20
C GLY A 235 -13.46 7.21 2.85
N TYR A 236 -12.25 6.87 2.40
CA TYR A 236 -12.01 5.96 1.29
C TYR A 236 -11.97 4.52 1.78
N GLU A 237 -11.91 3.58 0.84
CA GLU A 237 -11.87 2.17 1.17
C GLU A 237 -10.51 1.74 1.75
N ALA A 238 -10.56 0.97 2.83
CA ALA A 238 -9.42 0.39 3.52
C ALA A 238 -9.92 -0.73 4.44
N TRP A 239 -9.00 -1.51 5.01
CA TRP A 239 -9.33 -2.51 6.02
C TRP A 239 -10.09 -1.94 7.22
N CYS A 240 -9.84 -0.68 7.57
CA CYS A 240 -10.54 0.00 8.67
C CYS A 240 -12.06 0.19 8.44
N ASN A 241 -12.57 -0.04 7.21
CA ASN A 241 -14.01 -0.09 6.96
C ASN A 241 -14.66 -1.33 7.58
N PHE A 242 -13.91 -2.42 7.80
CA PHE A 242 -14.35 -3.65 8.42
C PHE A 242 -13.48 -3.94 9.67
N PRO A 243 -13.65 -3.16 10.76
CA PRO A 243 -12.77 -3.21 11.93
C PRO A 243 -12.64 -4.60 12.56
N HIS A 244 -13.70 -5.41 12.56
CA HIS A 244 -13.63 -6.79 13.07
C HIS A 244 -12.73 -7.69 12.23
N GLU A 245 -12.73 -7.52 10.90
CA GLU A 245 -11.88 -8.28 9.98
C GLU A 245 -10.42 -7.83 10.05
N GLN A 246 -10.18 -6.52 10.16
CA GLN A 246 -8.83 -5.99 10.42
C GLN A 246 -8.26 -6.53 11.73
N GLN A 247 -9.07 -6.52 12.81
CA GLN A 247 -8.66 -7.06 14.10
C GLN A 247 -8.44 -8.58 14.03
N ARG A 248 -9.28 -9.32 13.29
CA ARG A 248 -9.10 -10.78 13.10
C ARG A 248 -7.75 -11.12 12.48
N LEU A 249 -7.25 -10.33 11.52
CA LEU A 249 -5.92 -10.54 10.95
C LEU A 249 -4.81 -10.26 11.97
N VAL A 250 -4.92 -9.18 12.73
CA VAL A 250 -3.99 -8.86 13.83
C VAL A 250 -3.96 -10.01 14.85
N ASP A 251 -5.13 -10.46 15.30
CA ASP A 251 -5.26 -11.52 16.30
C ASP A 251 -4.66 -12.83 15.78
N MET A 252 -4.80 -13.13 14.49
CA MET A 252 -4.21 -14.30 13.87
C MET A 252 -2.68 -14.23 13.82
N ILE A 253 -2.11 -13.05 13.50
CA ILE A 253 -0.67 -12.80 13.54
C ILE A 253 -0.14 -13.02 14.96
N VAL A 254 -0.82 -12.49 15.98
CA VAL A 254 -0.46 -12.65 17.39
C VAL A 254 -0.59 -14.11 17.84
N LYS A 255 -1.72 -14.75 17.57
CA LYS A 255 -2.04 -16.14 17.95
C LYS A 255 -0.99 -17.12 17.44
N HIS A 256 -0.59 -16.98 16.17
CA HIS A 256 0.36 -17.89 15.53
C HIS A 256 1.81 -17.41 15.62
N ARG A 257 2.06 -16.29 16.30
CA ARG A 257 3.37 -15.63 16.38
C ARG A 257 4.02 -15.49 15.00
N ALA A 258 3.24 -15.07 14.00
CA ALA A 258 3.70 -14.92 12.64
C ALA A 258 4.64 -13.72 12.53
N GLU A 259 5.95 -13.97 12.46
CA GLU A 259 6.99 -12.94 12.37
C GLU A 259 7.27 -12.52 10.92
N GLY A 260 7.96 -11.39 10.75
CA GLY A 260 8.42 -10.91 9.45
C GLY A 260 7.31 -10.36 8.55
N VAL A 261 6.13 -10.04 9.09
CA VAL A 261 4.99 -9.54 8.33
C VAL A 261 5.20 -8.09 7.88
N VAL A 262 5.05 -7.85 6.58
CA VAL A 262 4.99 -6.53 5.94
C VAL A 262 3.83 -6.53 4.94
N PHE A 263 2.95 -5.53 5.02
CA PHE A 263 1.85 -5.34 4.09
C PHE A 263 2.28 -4.48 2.90
N LEU A 264 1.79 -4.83 1.71
CA LEU A 264 1.96 -4.07 0.47
C LEU A 264 0.55 -3.77 -0.06
N SER A 265 0.26 -2.51 -0.40
CA SER A 265 -1.09 -2.10 -0.81
C SER A 265 -1.16 -1.13 -1.99
N GLY A 266 -2.37 -0.92 -2.53
CA GLY A 266 -2.69 -0.04 -3.67
C GLY A 266 -3.86 0.93 -3.38
N ASP A 267 -4.83 0.99 -4.31
CA ASP A 267 -6.11 1.73 -4.26
C ASP A 267 -6.04 3.27 -4.27
N ILE A 268 -5.35 3.90 -3.31
CA ILE A 268 -5.63 5.30 -2.94
C ILE A 268 -5.05 6.41 -3.85
N HIS A 269 -4.46 6.06 -5.00
CA HIS A 269 -3.86 6.98 -5.98
C HIS A 269 -2.78 7.92 -5.42
N GLY A 270 -2.16 7.50 -4.30
CA GLY A 270 -1.00 8.10 -3.66
C GLY A 270 -0.15 7.02 -2.98
N ALA A 271 1.10 7.33 -2.71
CA ALA A 271 2.02 6.42 -2.05
C ALA A 271 2.36 6.89 -0.65
N GLU A 272 2.43 5.95 0.29
CA GLU A 272 2.69 6.24 1.69
C GLU A 272 3.11 4.99 2.44
N LEU A 273 3.69 5.21 3.61
CA LEU A 273 3.96 4.18 4.59
C LEU A 273 3.04 4.41 5.79
N ASN A 274 2.23 3.43 6.14
CA ASN A 274 1.44 3.43 7.37
C ASN A 274 2.02 2.41 8.35
N VAL A 275 1.98 2.75 9.63
CA VAL A 275 2.30 1.80 10.70
C VAL A 275 1.12 1.68 11.65
N MET A 276 0.81 0.45 12.05
CA MET A 276 -0.10 0.14 13.13
C MET A 276 0.70 -0.49 14.27
N ASP A 277 0.39 -0.13 15.51
CA ASP A 277 1.04 -0.68 16.71
C ASP A 277 -0.03 -1.43 17.53
N PRO A 278 -0.41 -2.66 17.15
CA PRO A 278 -1.37 -3.42 17.93
C PRO A 278 -0.81 -3.79 19.29
N LYS A 279 -1.72 -4.00 20.24
CA LYS A 279 -1.38 -4.58 21.54
C LYS A 279 -0.81 -5.99 21.34
N ASP A 280 0.22 -6.35 22.09
CA ASP A 280 0.81 -7.69 22.13
C ASP A 280 1.38 -8.19 20.77
N CYS A 281 1.58 -7.27 19.81
CA CYS A 281 2.21 -7.50 18.51
C CYS A 281 3.34 -6.49 18.30
N TYR A 282 4.33 -6.80 17.45
CA TYR A 282 5.28 -5.79 16.96
C TYR A 282 4.59 -4.81 15.99
N SER A 283 5.28 -3.74 15.59
CA SER A 283 4.72 -2.72 14.70
C SER A 283 4.46 -3.31 13.30
N LEU A 284 3.21 -3.24 12.83
CA LEU A 284 2.80 -3.72 11.53
C LEU A 284 2.97 -2.61 10.50
N VAL A 285 3.82 -2.86 9.50
CA VAL A 285 4.15 -1.93 8.41
C VAL A 285 3.26 -2.21 7.21
N ASP A 286 2.70 -1.15 6.61
CA ASP A 286 1.91 -1.18 5.38
C ASP A 286 2.43 -0.15 4.39
N PHE A 287 2.97 -0.63 3.28
CA PHE A 287 3.62 0.19 2.26
C PHE A 287 2.77 0.24 1.00
N THR A 288 2.21 1.41 0.74
CA THR A 288 1.28 1.65 -0.35
C THR A 288 2.00 2.24 -1.56
N SER A 289 1.81 1.64 -2.73
CA SER A 289 2.22 2.20 -4.02
C SER A 289 1.05 2.29 -4.97
N SER A 290 0.43 3.47 -4.97
CA SER A 290 -0.63 3.85 -5.90
C SER A 290 -0.39 5.30 -6.33
N SER A 291 -0.59 5.72 -7.57
CA SER A 291 -0.93 4.95 -8.76
C SER A 291 0.20 5.01 -9.79
N LEU A 292 0.26 4.02 -10.67
CA LEU A 292 1.19 4.02 -11.80
C LEU A 292 1.00 5.25 -12.71
N ASN A 293 -0.24 5.67 -12.95
CA ASN A 293 -0.52 6.82 -13.81
C ASN A 293 -1.86 7.55 -13.58
N VAL A 294 -2.54 7.34 -12.44
CA VAL A 294 -3.83 8.00 -12.10
C VAL A 294 -3.70 8.81 -10.78
N PRO A 295 -2.72 9.70 -10.61
CA PRO A 295 -2.46 10.30 -9.29
C PRO A 295 -3.59 11.22 -8.84
N LEU A 296 -4.03 11.10 -7.58
CA LEU A 296 -5.01 11.99 -6.95
C LEU A 296 -4.44 12.81 -5.79
N GLY A 297 -3.17 12.59 -5.44
CA GLY A 297 -2.54 13.16 -4.27
C GLY A 297 -2.60 12.20 -3.07
N ALA A 298 -1.90 12.57 -1.99
CA ALA A 298 -1.85 11.75 -0.79
C ALA A 298 -2.78 12.34 0.29
N ALA A 299 -3.86 11.63 0.64
CA ALA A 299 -4.84 12.07 1.65
C ALA A 299 -4.18 12.27 3.02
N ARG A 300 -4.74 13.10 3.91
CA ARG A 300 -4.17 13.23 5.27
C ARG A 300 -4.53 12.00 6.11
N THR A 301 -3.54 11.33 6.69
CA THR A 301 -3.73 10.19 7.60
C THR A 301 -2.77 10.25 8.79
N ARG A 302 -3.27 9.91 9.98
CA ARG A 302 -2.51 9.96 11.25
C ARG A 302 -1.57 8.79 11.49
N ARG A 303 -1.73 7.71 10.72
CA ARG A 303 -0.85 6.53 10.80
C ARG A 303 0.31 6.58 9.82
N ARG A 304 0.35 7.62 8.97
CA ARG A 304 1.46 7.85 8.05
C ARG A 304 2.75 8.06 8.82
N VAL A 305 3.76 7.37 8.35
CA VAL A 305 5.14 7.43 8.79
C VAL A 305 5.90 8.18 7.70
N GLY A 306 6.30 9.41 8.00
CA GLY A 306 6.84 10.33 7.01
C GLY A 306 5.78 10.99 6.12
N PRO A 307 6.18 11.66 5.04
CA PRO A 307 5.33 12.24 4.03
C PRO A 307 4.77 11.18 3.08
N GLY A 308 3.68 11.53 2.40
CA GLY A 308 3.16 10.74 1.29
C GLY A 308 3.60 11.36 -0.03
N TYR A 309 3.65 10.55 -1.08
CA TYR A 309 3.93 11.01 -2.43
C TYR A 309 2.68 10.92 -3.29
N GLY A 310 2.20 12.08 -3.75
CA GLY A 310 0.95 12.19 -4.52
C GLY A 310 1.10 12.08 -6.04
N GLY A 311 2.29 11.76 -6.55
CA GLY A 311 2.58 11.67 -7.99
C GLY A 311 2.49 10.24 -8.52
N ALA A 312 2.55 10.11 -9.85
CA ALA A 312 2.64 8.80 -10.51
C ALA A 312 3.91 8.06 -10.07
N ASN A 313 3.75 6.83 -9.57
CA ASN A 313 4.81 6.09 -8.91
C ASN A 313 4.68 4.57 -9.03
N PHE A 314 5.75 3.88 -8.67
CA PHE A 314 5.81 2.44 -8.40
C PHE A 314 6.74 2.20 -7.20
N ALA A 315 6.62 1.05 -6.56
CA ALA A 315 7.49 0.66 -5.47
C ALA A 315 8.60 -0.30 -5.94
N VAL A 316 9.75 -0.19 -5.28
CA VAL A 316 10.87 -1.14 -5.33
C VAL A 316 11.14 -1.63 -3.92
N VAL A 317 11.32 -2.94 -3.78
CA VAL A 317 11.60 -3.62 -2.53
C VAL A 317 12.92 -4.36 -2.65
N ASP A 318 13.89 -3.99 -1.82
CA ASP A 318 15.18 -4.63 -1.70
C ASP A 318 15.28 -5.38 -0.36
N ILE A 319 15.77 -6.62 -0.38
CA ILE A 319 16.05 -7.39 0.84
C ILE A 319 17.54 -7.70 0.87
N ASP A 320 18.25 -7.04 1.79
CA ASP A 320 19.66 -7.30 2.01
C ASP A 320 19.84 -8.48 2.97
N TRP A 321 20.16 -9.63 2.41
CA TRP A 321 20.45 -10.87 3.14
C TRP A 321 21.89 -11.01 3.61
N GLN A 322 22.80 -10.10 3.24
CA GLN A 322 24.24 -10.20 3.52
C GLN A 322 24.62 -9.59 4.87
N VAL A 323 23.79 -8.69 5.40
CA VAL A 323 23.99 -8.08 6.70
C VAL A 323 23.54 -9.00 7.83
N LYS A 324 24.18 -8.87 9.00
CA LYS A 324 23.86 -9.66 10.21
C LYS A 324 22.39 -9.56 10.61
N ASN A 325 21.79 -8.39 10.40
CA ASN A 325 20.37 -8.14 10.61
C ASN A 325 19.73 -7.81 9.25
N PRO A 326 19.18 -8.80 8.53
CA PRO A 326 18.63 -8.57 7.20
C PRO A 326 17.66 -7.41 7.20
N THR A 327 17.71 -6.61 6.15
CA THR A 327 16.98 -5.33 6.08
C THR A 327 16.13 -5.29 4.82
N ILE A 328 14.85 -4.96 4.99
CA ILE A 328 13.93 -4.70 3.89
C ILE A 328 13.94 -3.20 3.63
N THR A 329 14.37 -2.79 2.44
CA THR A 329 14.28 -1.40 1.99
C THR A 329 13.10 -1.25 1.04
N LEU A 330 12.15 -0.42 1.44
CA LEU A 330 10.92 -0.11 0.73
C LEU A 330 11.08 1.28 0.10
N SER A 331 11.01 1.40 -1.21
CA SER A 331 11.24 2.68 -1.91
C SER A 331 10.12 2.98 -2.89
N ILE A 332 9.62 4.22 -2.90
CA ILE A 332 8.74 4.74 -3.95
C ILE A 332 9.58 5.47 -4.99
N LYS A 333 9.39 5.12 -6.26
CA LYS A 333 10.05 5.75 -7.40
C LYS A 333 9.04 6.43 -8.31
N ASP A 334 9.44 7.57 -8.87
CA ASP A 334 8.61 8.30 -9.82
C ASP A 334 8.88 7.89 -11.28
N THR A 335 8.17 8.54 -12.21
CA THR A 335 8.33 8.35 -13.67
C THR A 335 9.71 8.78 -14.24
N LYS A 336 10.61 9.32 -13.41
CA LYS A 336 12.01 9.62 -13.75
C LYS A 336 12.99 8.70 -13.01
N ASN A 337 12.48 7.63 -12.40
CA ASN A 337 13.25 6.67 -11.61
C ASN A 337 13.91 7.29 -10.35
N GLN A 338 13.44 8.45 -9.89
CA GLN A 338 13.93 9.11 -8.68
C GLN A 338 13.19 8.56 -7.45
N THR A 339 13.94 8.20 -6.41
CA THR A 339 13.37 7.78 -5.12
C THR A 339 12.71 8.99 -4.44
N ARG A 340 11.42 8.86 -4.14
CA ARG A 340 10.56 9.88 -3.52
C ARG A 340 10.19 9.58 -2.09
N LEU A 341 10.20 8.31 -1.70
CA LEU A 341 10.07 7.84 -0.32
C LEU A 341 10.99 6.65 -0.16
N GLN A 342 11.66 6.53 0.97
CA GLN A 342 12.35 5.30 1.36
C GLN A 342 12.03 4.96 2.83
N HIS A 343 12.07 3.68 3.14
CA HIS A 343 11.96 3.19 4.49
C HIS A 343 12.73 1.89 4.64
N ARG A 344 13.41 1.71 5.78
CA ARG A 344 14.18 0.51 6.08
C ARG A 344 13.59 -0.15 7.31
N VAL A 345 13.25 -1.42 7.16
CA VAL A 345 12.73 -2.27 8.22
C VAL A 345 13.74 -3.37 8.49
N HIS A 346 14.26 -3.41 9.71
CA HIS A 346 15.17 -4.48 10.11
C HIS A 346 14.38 -5.72 10.52
N LEU A 347 14.79 -6.92 10.11
CA LEU A 347 14.04 -8.14 10.47
C LEU A 347 13.97 -8.37 11.98
N SER A 348 14.94 -7.89 12.76
CA SER A 348 14.86 -7.92 14.22
C SER A 348 13.65 -7.18 14.79
N GLU A 349 13.16 -6.14 14.10
CA GLU A 349 12.00 -5.32 14.52
C GLU A 349 10.66 -6.04 14.25
N LEU A 350 10.67 -7.02 13.35
CA LEU A 350 9.49 -7.79 12.94
C LEU A 350 9.36 -9.12 13.71
N THR A 351 9.71 -9.11 14.99
CA THR A 351 9.68 -10.29 15.86
C THR A 351 8.88 -10.05 17.12
N PHE A 352 8.38 -11.11 17.74
CA PHE A 352 7.72 -11.04 19.06
C PHE A 352 8.73 -11.01 20.22
N ALA A 353 9.95 -10.51 19.99
CA ALA A 353 10.91 -10.20 21.04
C ALA A 353 10.34 -9.13 21.98
N LYS A 354 10.67 -9.21 23.27
CA LYS A 354 10.03 -8.41 24.33
C LYS A 354 10.15 -6.91 24.05
N GLU A 355 11.32 -6.48 23.59
CA GLU A 355 11.64 -5.11 23.20
C GLU A 355 10.68 -4.54 22.14
N ASN A 356 10.23 -5.36 21.18
CA ASN A 356 9.33 -4.93 20.10
C ASN A 356 7.86 -4.85 20.54
N LEU A 357 7.52 -5.41 21.71
CA LEU A 357 6.16 -5.41 22.25
C LEU A 357 5.94 -4.26 23.23
N ILE A 358 7.01 -3.74 23.82
CA ILE A 358 6.97 -2.61 24.76
C ILE A 358 6.53 -1.36 23.99
N ALA A 359 5.48 -0.69 24.48
CA ALA A 359 5.15 0.65 24.00
C ALA A 359 6.33 1.58 24.28
N HIS A 360 6.70 2.42 23.31
CA HIS A 360 7.85 3.32 23.46
C HIS A 360 7.76 4.08 24.78
N ASP A 361 8.86 4.12 25.54
CA ASP A 361 8.87 4.84 26.81
C ASP A 361 8.56 6.33 26.53
N PRO A 362 7.43 6.86 27.01
CA PRO A 362 7.06 8.26 26.82
C PRO A 362 8.00 9.22 27.57
N HIS A 363 8.89 8.69 28.43
CA HIS A 363 9.89 9.42 29.19
C HIS A 363 11.27 9.43 28.54
N GLU A 364 11.51 8.71 27.44
CA GLU A 364 12.74 8.83 26.66
C GLU A 364 12.96 10.27 26.15
N ASN A 365 14.22 10.65 25.90
CA ASN A 365 14.54 12.00 25.45
C ASN A 365 14.24 12.19 23.95
N LEU A 366 12.97 12.46 23.68
CA LEU A 366 12.40 12.78 22.38
C LEU A 366 12.54 14.27 22.00
N ALA A 367 13.36 15.02 22.74
CA ALA A 367 13.68 16.41 22.40
C ALA A 367 14.42 16.47 21.06
N GLY A 368 14.13 17.51 20.27
CA GLY A 368 14.73 17.68 18.96
C GLY A 368 13.78 18.31 17.96
N LYS A 369 14.23 18.32 16.70
CA LYS A 369 13.47 18.85 15.57
C LYS A 369 12.71 17.73 14.88
N TRP A 370 11.45 18.01 14.60
CA TRP A 370 10.50 17.15 13.94
C TRP A 370 9.93 17.93 12.77
N GLU A 371 9.76 17.26 11.64
CA GLU A 371 9.00 17.79 10.52
C GLU A 371 7.58 17.26 10.60
N THR A 372 6.61 18.14 10.34
CA THR A 372 5.19 17.80 10.47
C THR A 372 4.38 18.46 9.38
N PHE A 373 3.15 17.99 9.20
CA PHE A 373 2.23 18.60 8.24
C PHE A 373 1.97 20.11 8.51
N TYR A 374 2.08 20.55 9.76
CA TYR A 374 1.86 21.95 10.15
C TYR A 374 3.13 22.79 10.14
N GLY A 375 4.25 22.21 9.71
CA GLY A 375 5.58 22.81 9.71
C GLY A 375 6.51 22.19 10.76
N PRO A 376 7.74 22.72 10.88
CA PRO A 376 8.73 22.21 11.82
C PRO A 376 8.24 22.35 13.27
N LEU A 377 8.35 21.26 14.01
CA LEU A 377 8.12 21.18 15.44
C LEU A 377 9.47 21.02 16.15
N THR A 378 9.74 21.85 17.15
CA THR A 378 10.82 21.59 18.10
C THR A 378 10.22 21.15 19.43
N LEU A 379 10.65 20.01 19.97
CA LEU A 379 10.31 19.55 21.32
C LEU A 379 11.51 19.73 22.25
N THR A 380 11.27 20.22 23.45
CA THR A 380 12.29 20.43 24.49
C THR A 380 11.83 19.77 25.79
N LYS A 381 12.69 18.94 26.37
CA LYS A 381 12.50 18.37 27.71
C LYS A 381 13.20 19.26 28.73
N HIS A 382 12.47 19.70 29.75
CA HIS A 382 13.00 20.54 30.83
C HIS A 382 13.50 19.70 32.01
N THR A 383 14.33 20.28 32.86
CA THR A 383 14.93 19.62 34.02
C THR A 383 13.90 19.22 35.08
N ASN A 384 12.75 19.89 35.13
CA ASN A 384 11.62 19.57 36.00
C ASN A 384 10.73 18.42 35.46
N GLY A 385 11.08 17.84 34.31
CA GLY A 385 10.32 16.77 33.66
C GLY A 385 9.15 17.24 32.79
N GLU A 386 8.88 18.55 32.75
CA GLU A 386 7.93 19.14 31.81
C GLU A 386 8.51 19.20 30.40
N TRP A 387 7.62 19.39 29.43
CA TRP A 387 7.96 19.50 28.04
C TRP A 387 7.40 20.78 27.46
N SER A 388 8.14 21.41 26.56
CA SER A 388 7.60 22.46 25.71
C SER A 388 7.83 22.14 24.25
N GLY A 389 7.08 22.81 23.39
CA GLY A 389 7.36 22.75 21.97
C GLY A 389 6.93 24.00 21.22
N LEU A 390 7.45 24.12 20.00
CA LEU A 390 7.12 25.19 19.08
C LEU A 390 6.87 24.58 17.70
N CYS A 391 5.66 24.75 17.17
CA CYS A 391 5.29 24.34 15.82
C CYS A 391 4.71 25.53 15.07
N ALA A 392 5.45 26.07 14.10
CA ALA A 392 5.13 27.36 13.47
C ALA A 392 4.88 28.47 14.52
N ASP A 393 3.67 29.04 14.57
CA ASP A 393 3.26 30.08 15.53
C ASP A 393 2.71 29.52 16.86
N ARG A 394 2.62 28.19 17.00
CA ARG A 394 1.96 27.53 18.13
C ARG A 394 2.96 27.11 19.19
N LYS A 395 2.77 27.61 20.40
CA LYS A 395 3.53 27.21 21.60
C LYS A 395 2.81 26.06 22.30
N LEU A 396 3.56 25.03 22.68
CA LEU A 396 3.07 23.82 23.33
C LEU A 396 3.59 23.76 24.77
N THR A 397 2.70 23.45 25.71
CA THR A 397 3.05 23.12 27.10
C THR A 397 2.59 21.69 27.36
N LEU A 398 3.52 20.81 27.67
CA LEU A 398 3.35 19.37 27.61
C LEU A 398 3.89 18.70 28.87
N LYS A 399 3.36 17.51 29.15
CA LYS A 399 3.80 16.62 30.22
C LYS A 399 3.73 15.18 29.74
N ALA A 400 4.63 14.35 30.26
CA ALA A 400 4.60 12.93 29.97
C ALA A 400 3.35 12.27 30.57
N SER A 401 2.85 11.27 29.86
CA SER A 401 1.74 10.39 30.22
C SER A 401 2.11 8.97 29.84
N ASN A 402 1.33 7.98 30.29
CA ASN A 402 1.60 6.57 29.99
C ASN A 402 1.63 6.23 28.49
N THR A 403 1.07 7.08 27.63
CA THR A 403 0.93 6.82 26.19
C THR A 403 1.67 7.83 25.30
N GLY A 404 2.45 8.75 25.90
CA GLY A 404 3.19 9.80 25.19
C GLY A 404 3.10 11.16 25.88
N LEU A 405 3.04 12.26 25.12
CA LEU A 405 3.01 13.63 25.67
C LEU A 405 1.61 14.24 25.57
N ILE A 406 1.06 14.72 26.69
CA ILE A 406 -0.23 15.43 26.71
C ILE A 406 -0.05 16.88 27.15
N GLY A 407 -0.93 17.77 26.71
CA GLY A 407 -0.91 19.15 27.20
C GLY A 407 -1.79 20.09 26.40
N THR A 408 -1.33 21.32 26.22
CA THR A 408 -2.05 22.38 25.52
C THR A 408 -1.19 23.05 24.45
N TRP A 409 -1.86 23.63 23.47
CA TRP A 409 -1.23 24.50 22.47
C TRP A 409 -1.88 25.89 22.49
N GLN A 410 -1.09 26.92 22.23
CA GLN A 410 -1.51 28.32 22.14
C GLN A 410 -0.95 28.93 20.85
N GLY A 411 -1.83 29.31 19.93
CA GLY A 411 -1.50 30.14 18.77
C GLY A 411 -2.00 31.58 18.94
N GLU A 412 -1.92 32.39 17.89
CA GLU A 412 -2.32 33.81 17.94
C GLU A 412 -3.81 34.01 18.22
N LYS A 413 -4.66 33.17 17.64
CA LYS A 413 -6.13 33.33 17.69
C LYS A 413 -6.87 32.22 18.42
N ARG A 414 -6.20 31.09 18.69
CA ARG A 414 -6.84 29.86 19.18
C ARG A 414 -5.91 29.10 20.11
N SER A 415 -6.51 28.30 20.97
CA SER A 415 -5.82 27.35 21.85
C SER A 415 -6.64 26.08 22.03
N GLY A 416 -6.02 25.06 22.61
CA GLY A 416 -6.73 23.84 22.96
C GLY A 416 -5.82 22.74 23.49
N LYS A 417 -6.35 21.52 23.54
CA LYS A 417 -5.63 20.35 24.06
C LYS A 417 -4.83 19.69 22.95
N VAL A 418 -3.73 19.05 23.31
CA VAL A 418 -2.92 18.20 22.43
C VAL A 418 -2.53 16.92 23.16
N ASN A 419 -2.52 15.82 22.43
CA ASN A 419 -1.97 14.54 22.86
C ASN A 419 -1.07 14.01 21.76
N PHE A 420 0.05 13.45 22.14
CA PHE A 420 1.01 12.80 21.29
C PHE A 420 1.25 11.38 21.76
N ALA A 421 1.42 10.46 20.82
CA ALA A 421 1.96 9.14 21.01
C ALA A 421 3.16 8.96 20.06
N PHE A 422 4.11 8.13 20.45
CA PHE A 422 5.26 7.82 19.61
C PHE A 422 5.15 6.40 19.09
N THR A 423 5.61 6.20 17.87
CA THR A 423 5.85 4.86 17.32
C THR A 423 6.93 4.15 18.12
N ARG A 424 6.92 2.81 18.11
CA ARG A 424 7.85 2.00 18.91
C ARG A 424 9.33 2.16 18.54
N ASP A 425 9.64 2.67 17.36
CA ASP A 425 11.01 2.99 16.96
C ASP A 425 11.47 4.41 17.38
N GLY A 426 10.57 5.21 17.95
CA GLY A 426 10.85 6.57 18.42
C GLY A 426 11.10 7.58 17.30
N ARG A 427 10.86 7.20 16.05
CA ARG A 427 11.14 8.02 14.86
C ARG A 427 9.93 8.84 14.43
N PHE A 428 8.73 8.42 14.84
CA PHE A 428 7.49 9.08 14.42
C PHE A 428 6.60 9.46 15.60
N LEU A 429 6.11 10.69 15.53
CA LEU A 429 5.16 11.31 16.41
C LEU A 429 3.78 11.23 15.77
N ARG A 430 2.81 10.68 16.48
CA ARG A 430 1.38 10.77 16.15
C ARG A 430 0.72 11.64 17.19
N GLY A 431 -0.27 12.41 16.81
CA GLY A 431 -0.96 13.25 17.76
C GLY A 431 -2.34 13.66 17.33
N ALA A 432 -3.04 14.25 18.28
CA ALA A 432 -4.32 14.86 18.05
C ALA A 432 -4.41 16.15 18.87
N TYR A 433 -5.07 17.15 18.31
CA TYR A 433 -5.36 18.39 19.02
C TYR A 433 -6.80 18.83 18.80
N SER A 434 -7.36 19.57 19.75
CA SER A 434 -8.69 20.18 19.64
C SER A 434 -8.58 21.71 19.76
N TYR A 435 -9.67 22.40 19.45
CA TYR A 435 -9.82 23.85 19.63
C TYR A 435 -11.14 24.14 20.34
N GLU A 436 -11.12 25.00 21.36
CA GLU A 436 -12.31 25.59 22.01
C GLU A 436 -13.44 24.59 22.39
N GLU A 437 -13.10 23.48 23.05
CA GLU A 437 -14.03 22.38 23.42
C GLU A 437 -14.92 21.85 22.28
N LEU A 438 -14.66 22.24 21.03
CA LEU A 438 -15.41 21.75 19.89
C LEU A 438 -15.13 20.26 19.70
N PRO A 439 -16.12 19.46 19.28
CA PRO A 439 -15.99 18.01 19.13
C PRO A 439 -15.03 17.61 18.00
N VAL A 440 -14.31 18.55 17.38
CA VAL A 440 -13.43 18.32 16.25
C VAL A 440 -12.02 18.04 16.74
N GLN A 441 -11.67 16.76 16.81
CA GLN A 441 -10.30 16.29 16.95
C GLN A 441 -9.57 16.48 15.62
N LEU A 442 -8.54 17.33 15.59
CA LEU A 442 -7.62 17.48 14.47
C LEU A 442 -6.42 16.56 14.67
N GLU A 443 -5.93 15.98 13.58
CA GLU A 443 -4.91 14.94 13.62
C GLU A 443 -3.55 15.51 13.25
N TRP A 444 -2.51 14.91 13.82
CA TRP A 444 -1.13 15.33 13.63
C TRP A 444 -0.24 14.10 13.45
N SER A 445 0.70 14.17 12.51
CA SER A 445 1.84 13.28 12.42
C SER A 445 3.11 14.09 12.17
N GLY A 446 4.22 13.59 12.69
CA GLY A 446 5.55 14.16 12.50
C GLY A 446 6.63 13.10 12.53
N TRP A 447 7.78 13.43 11.98
CA TRP A 447 8.94 12.55 11.87
C TRP A 447 10.20 13.34 12.19
N LYS A 448 11.25 12.71 12.72
CA LYS A 448 12.48 13.44 13.05
C LYS A 448 13.08 14.09 11.80
N ALA A 449 13.55 15.33 11.89
CA ALA A 449 13.96 16.11 10.72
C ALA A 449 15.15 15.53 9.93
N ASP A 450 15.92 14.63 10.54
CA ASP A 450 17.07 13.91 9.96
C ASP A 450 16.70 12.60 9.28
N TRP A 451 15.44 12.17 9.37
CA TRP A 451 15.04 10.81 9.02
C TRP A 451 15.33 10.45 7.55
N GLU A 452 15.28 11.40 6.60
CA GLU A 452 15.81 11.26 5.23
C GLU A 452 16.12 12.65 4.61
N SER A 453 17.40 13.02 4.54
CA SER A 453 17.92 14.34 4.13
C SER A 453 17.73 14.74 2.65
N HIS A 454 16.87 14.06 1.90
CA HIS A 454 16.87 14.09 0.42
C HIS A 454 15.64 14.74 -0.23
N PHE A 455 14.77 15.38 0.55
CA PHE A 455 13.47 15.80 0.03
C PHE A 455 13.22 17.31 0.07
N THR A 456 12.38 17.77 -0.85
CA THR A 456 11.98 19.18 -0.96
C THR A 456 10.49 19.36 -0.64
N ARG A 457 10.09 20.58 -0.25
CA ARG A 457 8.69 20.90 0.10
C ARG A 457 7.71 20.60 -1.04
N ASP A 458 8.17 20.64 -2.29
CA ASP A 458 7.38 20.41 -3.49
C ASP A 458 6.98 18.94 -3.68
N ASP A 459 7.63 18.01 -2.98
CA ASP A 459 7.32 16.59 -3.01
C ASP A 459 6.04 16.23 -2.20
N TYR A 460 5.52 17.17 -1.41
CA TYR A 460 4.57 16.90 -0.32
C TYR A 460 3.23 17.64 -0.41
N GLY A 461 3.10 18.56 -1.36
CA GLY A 461 1.88 19.33 -1.57
C GLY A 461 1.00 18.68 -2.63
N PRO A 462 -0.34 18.68 -2.49
CA PRO A 462 -1.19 18.58 -3.66
C PRO A 462 -0.72 19.68 -4.62
N LYS A 463 -0.30 19.31 -5.84
CA LYS A 463 0.03 20.30 -6.87
C LYS A 463 -1.16 21.26 -6.92
N GLY A 464 -0.90 22.51 -6.54
CA GLY A 464 -1.95 23.51 -6.46
C GLY A 464 -2.74 23.49 -7.76
N LYS A 465 -4.07 23.49 -7.64
CA LYS A 465 -4.92 23.93 -8.73
C LYS A 465 -4.41 25.32 -9.11
N LYS A 466 -3.67 25.42 -10.20
CA LYS A 466 -3.62 26.65 -10.97
C LYS A 466 -4.92 26.76 -11.75
#